data_AF-A0A8T5N8Z5-F1
#
_entry.id   AF-A0A8T5N8Z5-F1
#
_cell.length_a   1.000
_cell.length_b   1.000
_cell.length_c   1.000
_cell.angle_alpha   90.00
_cell.angle_beta   90.00
_cell.angle_gamma   90.00
#
_symmetry.space_group_name_H-M   'P 1'
#
loop_
_entity.id
_entity.type
_entity.pdbx_description
1 polymer ?
#
loop_
_entity_poly.entity_id
_entity_poly.type
_entity_poly.pdbx_seq_one_letter_code
_entity_poly.pdbx_strand_id
1 'polypeptide(L)' 'MTQKTKGKKKRLGKAQNQNQRVPAWVIVKTKRKVMTHPQRRHWRRSTLDV' A
#
# COMPACT_ATOMS: atom_id res chain seq x y z
N MET A 1 22.97 5.31 3.62
CA MET A 1 21.71 5.39 2.84
C MET A 1 21.66 6.74 2.13
N THR A 2 22.12 6.73 0.87
CA THR A 2 22.34 7.89 -0.01
C THR A 2 21.12 8.81 -0.17
N GLN A 3 21.38 10.08 -0.47
CA GLN A 3 20.43 11.03 -1.06
C GLN A 3 19.60 10.32 -2.15
N LYS A 4 18.30 10.15 -1.89
CA LYS A 4 17.37 9.60 -2.89
C LYS A 4 16.86 10.74 -3.77
N THR A 5 16.78 10.49 -5.07
CA THR A 5 16.20 11.44 -6.01
C THR A 5 14.75 11.77 -5.63
N LYS A 6 14.30 12.97 -5.99
CA LYS A 6 12.93 13.44 -5.73
C LYS A 6 11.88 12.47 -6.30
N GLY A 7 12.13 11.91 -7.49
CA GLY A 7 11.25 10.92 -8.13
C GLY A 7 11.10 9.65 -7.29
N LYS A 8 12.21 9.10 -6.79
CA LYS A 8 12.18 7.91 -5.92
C LYS A 8 11.43 8.17 -4.61
N LYS A 9 11.64 9.33 -3.97
CA LYS A 9 10.88 9.71 -2.75
C LYS A 9 9.37 9.77 -3.00
N LYS A 10 8.93 10.37 -4.12
CA LYS A 10 7.49 10.43 -4.47
C LYS A 10 6.86 9.05 -4.64
N ARG A 11 7.54 8.14 -5.35
CA ARG A 11 7.06 6.77 -5.55
C ARG A 11 7.00 5.98 -4.25
N LEU A 12 8.00 6.13 -3.37
CA LEU A 12 7.99 5.52 -2.04
C LEU A 12 6.85 6.06 -1.17
N GLY A 13 6.60 7.37 -1.19
CA GLY A 13 5.46 7.98 -0.49
C GLY A 13 4.11 7.47 -1.00
N LYS A 14 3.94 7.33 -2.32
CA LYS A 14 2.75 6.69 -2.90
C LYS A 14 2.58 5.25 -2.43
N ALA A 15 3.65 4.45 -2.45
CA ALA A 15 3.61 3.06 -2.01
C ALA A 15 3.28 2.93 -0.52
N GLN A 16 3.70 3.88 0.32
CA GLN A 16 3.29 3.95 1.72
C GLN A 16 1.79 4.24 1.85
N ASN A 17 1.27 5.23 1.11
CA ASN A 17 -0.14 5.60 1.16
C ASN A 17 -1.07 4.48 0.66
N GLN A 18 -0.64 3.69 -0.32
CA GLN A 18 -1.41 2.54 -0.83
C GLN A 18 -1.45 1.35 0.14
N ASN A 19 -0.52 1.26 1.09
CA ASN A 19 -0.39 0.11 1.99
C ASN A 19 -1.36 0.15 3.19
N GLN A 20 -2.63 0.46 2.95
CA GLN A 20 -3.67 0.57 3.96
C GLN A 20 -4.66 -0.61 3.88
N ARG A 21 -5.46 -0.81 4.93
CA ARG A 21 -6.53 -1.82 4.94
C ARG A 21 -7.76 -1.28 4.20
N VAL A 22 -8.61 -2.20 3.71
CA VAL A 22 -9.95 -1.86 3.21
C VAL A 22 -10.73 -1.13 4.32
N PRO A 23 -11.32 0.04 4.04
CA PRO A 23 -12.14 0.77 5.01
C PRO A 23 -13.37 -0.02 5.47
N ALA A 24 -13.74 0.12 6.75
CA ALA A 24 -14.85 -0.62 7.34
C ALA A 24 -16.18 -0.40 6.59
N TRP A 25 -16.46 0.84 6.17
CA TRP A 25 -17.69 1.16 5.45
C TRP A 25 -17.77 0.45 4.09
N VAL A 26 -16.64 0.15 3.42
CA VAL A 26 -16.61 -0.62 2.17
C VAL A 26 -16.99 -2.07 2.43
N ILE A 27 -16.47 -2.65 3.52
CA ILE A 27 -16.79 -4.03 3.93
C ILE A 27 -18.29 -4.18 4.18
N VAL A 28 -18.91 -3.19 4.85
CA VAL A 28 -20.35 -3.18 5.12
C VAL A 28 -21.15 -3.06 3.82
N LYS A 29 -20.82 -2.09 2.96
CA LYS A 29 -21.50 -1.88 1.67
C LYS A 29 -21.41 -3.09 0.74
N THR A 30 -20.28 -3.77 0.74
CA THR A 30 -20.03 -4.94 -0.14
C THR A 30 -20.54 -6.25 0.45
N LYS A 31 -21.25 -6.24 1.59
CA LYS A 31 -21.69 -7.45 2.30
C LYS A 31 -20.52 -8.43 2.51
N ARG A 32 -19.37 -7.89 2.94
CA ARG A 32 -18.12 -8.65 3.18
C ARG A 32 -17.50 -9.33 1.95
N LYS A 33 -17.91 -9.01 0.73
CA LYS A 33 -17.24 -9.52 -0.48
C LYS A 33 -15.80 -9.01 -0.62
N VAL A 34 -15.52 -7.80 -0.13
CA VAL A 34 -14.16 -7.20 -0.16
C VAL A 34 -13.66 -7.03 1.27
N MET A 35 -13.04 -8.07 1.83
CA MET A 35 -12.54 -8.07 3.22
C MET A 35 -11.07 -7.65 3.35
N THR A 36 -10.25 -7.98 2.35
CA THR A 36 -8.80 -7.80 2.37
C THR A 36 -8.34 -7.00 1.16
N HIS A 37 -7.24 -6.27 1.31
CA HIS A 37 -6.61 -5.57 0.19
C HIS A 37 -5.58 -6.51 -0.45
N PRO A 38 -5.80 -7.01 -1.68
CA PRO A 38 -4.89 -7.98 -2.30
C PRO A 38 -3.49 -7.43 -2.58
N GLN A 39 -3.35 -6.11 -2.78
CA GLN A 39 -2.06 -5.47 -3.05
C GLN A 39 -1.38 -4.93 -1.77
N ARG A 40 -1.88 -5.32 -0.59
CA ARG A 40 -1.23 -4.96 0.68
C ARG A 40 0.14 -5.61 0.75
N ARG A 41 1.15 -4.84 1.19
CA ARG A 41 2.56 -5.24 1.11
C ARG A 41 3.25 -5.20 2.46
N HIS A 42 4.26 -6.05 2.65
CA HIS A 42 5.12 -6.03 3.82
C HIS A 42 6.58 -6.00 3.41
N TRP A 43 7.37 -5.11 4.01
CA TRP A 43 8.76 -4.86 3.62
C TRP A 43 9.69 -6.08 3.78
N ARG A 44 9.37 -7.02 4.68
CA ARG A 44 10.12 -8.28 4.82
C ARG A 44 9.72 -9.37 3.82
N ARG A 45 8.52 -9.29 3.25
CA ARG A 45 7.99 -10.32 2.34
C ARG A 45 8.11 -9.95 0.88
N SER A 46 8.15 -8.65 0.56
CA SER A 46 8.30 -8.17 -0.81
C SER A 46 9.00 -6.82 -0.89
N THR A 47 10.01 -6.78 -1.74
CA THR A 47 10.82 -5.60 -2.04
C THR A 47 10.06 -4.68 -3.00
N LEU A 48 10.23 -3.37 -2.83
CA LEU A 48 9.78 -2.41 -3.83
C LEU A 48 10.91 -2.17 -4.83
N ASP A 49 10.62 -2.36 -6.11
CA ASP A 49 11.50 -1.91 -7.17
C ASP A 49 11.09 -0.49 -7.62
N VAL A 50 11.91 0.52 -7.28
CA VAL A 50 11.53 1.95 -7.36
C VAL A 50 12.65 2.86 -7.80
#